data_AF-A0A3D4T8P6-F1
#
_entry.id   AF-A0A3D4T8P6-F1
#
_cell.length_a   1.000
_cell.length_b   1.000
_cell.length_c   1.000
_cell.angle_alpha   90.00
_cell.angle_beta   90.00
_cell.angle_gamma   90.00
#
_symmetry.space_group_name_H-M   'P 1'
#
loop_
_entity.id
_entity.type
_entity.pdbx_description
1 polymer ?
#
loop_
_entity_poly.entity_id
_entity_poly.type
_entity_poly.pdbx_seq_one_letter_code
_entity_poly.pdbx_strand_id
1 'polypeptide(L)'
;NQVIKEWKWINLNNASCTNCPNPTVVVNADQCALLRVRNNYNCYSQDTICIKAICANTQVYVANTFTPDGDGVNDKLFVQGTGIRTVRYFRIYNRWGELVFEKNNFNANDPSTGWDGKVKGKDVNPEVFVWLCEVICDKGTGTLFKGNVAVLR
;
A
#
# COMPACT_ATOMS: atom_id res chain seq x y z
N ASN A 1 -18.81 22.75 36.41
CA ASN A 1 -18.42 21.74 35.41
C ASN A 1 -18.96 22.11 34.04
N GLN A 2 -18.09 22.24 33.04
CA GLN A 2 -18.52 22.34 31.64
C GLN A 2 -18.86 20.94 31.16
N VAL A 3 -20.13 20.69 30.84
CA VAL A 3 -20.60 19.37 30.38
C VAL A 3 -21.01 19.49 28.93
N ILE A 4 -20.57 18.54 28.10
CA ILE A 4 -20.95 18.46 26.69
C ILE A 4 -22.44 18.06 26.61
N LYS A 5 -23.22 18.80 25.82
CA LYS A 5 -24.65 18.59 25.58
C LYS A 5 -24.95 18.02 24.20
N GLU A 6 -24.13 18.37 23.20
CA GLU A 6 -24.34 17.94 21.83
C GLU A 6 -23.02 17.54 21.17
N TRP A 7 -23.11 16.53 20.31
CA TRP A 7 -22.05 16.05 19.44
C TRP A 7 -22.54 16.13 18.00
N LYS A 8 -21.66 16.47 17.07
CA LYS A 8 -21.94 16.47 15.64
C LYS A 8 -20.70 16.04 14.88
N TRP A 9 -20.75 14.85 14.31
CA TRP A 9 -19.75 14.31 13.42
C TRP A 9 -20.09 14.70 11.98
N ILE A 10 -19.10 15.26 11.28
CA ILE A 10 -19.19 15.69 9.88
C ILE A 10 -18.19 14.88 9.08
N ASN A 11 -18.62 14.33 7.94
CA ASN A 11 -17.85 13.44 7.06
C ASN A 11 -17.41 12.11 7.69
N LEU A 12 -18.07 11.66 8.77
CA LEU A 12 -17.89 10.31 9.31
C LEU A 12 -18.86 9.34 8.62
N ASN A 13 -18.44 8.79 7.49
CA ASN A 13 -19.28 7.92 6.66
C ASN A 13 -19.42 6.53 7.29
N ASN A 14 -20.58 5.88 7.14
CA ASN A 14 -20.89 4.55 7.69
C ASN A 14 -20.74 4.45 9.21
N ALA A 15 -21.02 5.53 9.93
CA ALA A 15 -21.06 5.55 11.40
C ALA A 15 -22.39 5.03 11.95
N SER A 16 -22.38 4.44 13.14
CA SER A 16 -23.60 4.06 13.87
C SER A 16 -24.45 5.27 14.28
N CYS A 17 -23.81 6.41 14.52
CA CYS A 17 -24.46 7.68 14.83
C CYS A 17 -23.53 8.85 14.47
N THR A 18 -24.12 10.01 14.16
CA THR A 18 -23.38 11.26 13.91
C THR A 18 -23.57 12.29 15.02
N ASN A 19 -24.33 11.96 16.06
CA ASN A 19 -24.71 12.89 17.15
C ASN A 19 -24.42 12.34 18.56
N CYS A 20 -23.48 11.40 18.65
CA CYS A 20 -23.15 10.68 19.88
C CYS A 20 -21.66 10.83 20.23
N PRO A 21 -21.28 10.61 21.50
CA PRO A 21 -19.89 10.69 21.93
C PRO A 21 -19.00 9.57 21.34
N ASN A 22 -19.55 8.36 21.18
CA ASN A 22 -18.78 7.16 20.79
C ASN A 22 -19.43 6.45 19.59
N PRO A 23 -19.31 6.98 18.37
CA PRO A 23 -19.77 6.27 17.17
C PRO A 23 -18.85 5.09 16.84
N THR A 24 -19.42 4.03 16.27
CA THR A 24 -18.66 2.94 15.64
C THR A 24 -18.73 3.10 14.13
N VAL A 25 -17.63 2.90 13.41
CA VAL A 25 -17.56 3.14 11.96
C VAL A 25 -16.93 1.95 11.23
N VAL A 26 -17.48 1.61 10.06
CA VAL A 26 -16.84 0.68 9.11
C VAL A 26 -16.03 1.48 8.10
N VAL A 27 -14.72 1.33 8.13
CA VAL A 27 -13.77 2.12 7.33
C VAL A 27 -13.42 1.35 6.05
N ASN A 28 -13.92 1.84 4.91
CA ASN A 28 -13.69 1.23 3.60
C ASN A 28 -12.65 1.97 2.74
N ALA A 29 -12.28 3.18 3.14
CA ALA A 29 -11.24 3.99 2.55
C ALA A 29 -10.74 4.96 3.62
N ASP A 30 -9.55 5.52 3.42
CA ASP A 30 -9.04 6.61 4.25
C ASP A 30 -10.09 7.74 4.32
N GLN A 31 -10.42 8.18 5.54
CA GLN A 31 -11.38 9.26 5.76
C GLN A 31 -10.95 10.14 6.92
N CYS A 32 -11.31 11.42 6.87
CA CYS A 32 -11.18 12.33 8.00
C CYS A 32 -12.56 12.86 8.37
N ALA A 33 -12.85 12.89 9.67
CA ALA A 33 -14.10 13.38 10.21
C ALA A 33 -13.84 14.53 11.19
N LEU A 34 -14.71 15.54 11.14
CA LEU A 34 -14.70 16.66 12.08
C LEU A 34 -15.75 16.38 13.17
N LEU A 35 -15.31 16.36 14.43
CA LEU A 35 -16.19 16.39 15.58
C LEU A 35 -16.41 17.84 16.01
N ARG A 36 -17.67 18.28 16.07
CA ARG A 36 -18.08 19.50 16.72
C ARG A 36 -18.88 19.18 17.97
N VAL A 37 -18.53 19.77 19.09
CA VAL A 37 -19.25 19.63 20.37
C VAL A 37 -19.79 20.96 20.86
N ARG A 38 -20.91 20.93 21.59
CA ARG A 38 -21.48 22.08 22.28
C ARG A 38 -21.63 21.78 23.76
N ASN A 39 -21.24 22.71 24.63
CA ASN A 39 -21.45 22.58 26.08
C ASN A 39 -22.78 23.18 26.54
N ASN A 40 -23.08 23.06 27.83
CA ASN A 40 -24.26 23.64 28.48
C ASN A 40 -24.33 25.18 28.49
N TYR A 41 -23.27 25.88 28.08
CA TYR A 41 -23.20 27.35 27.97
C TYR A 41 -23.25 27.83 26.51
N ASN A 42 -23.62 26.97 25.56
CA ASN A 42 -23.63 27.26 24.12
C ASN A 42 -22.25 27.55 23.51
N CYS A 43 -21.15 27.22 24.19
CA CYS A 43 -19.82 27.29 23.61
C CYS A 43 -19.56 26.07 22.72
N TYR A 44 -18.84 26.29 21.61
CA TYR A 44 -18.47 25.24 20.66
C TYR A 44 -16.97 24.97 20.71
N SER A 45 -16.61 23.70 20.51
CA SER A 45 -15.24 23.29 20.20
C SER A 45 -15.28 22.26 19.07
N GLN A 46 -14.19 22.13 18.32
CA GLN A 46 -14.11 21.17 17.24
C GLN A 46 -12.70 20.59 17.11
N ASP A 47 -12.63 19.33 16.68
CA ASP A 47 -11.39 18.62 16.42
C ASP A 47 -11.56 17.63 15.26
N THR A 48 -10.46 17.25 14.60
CA THR A 48 -10.47 16.37 13.43
C THR A 48 -9.76 15.06 13.71
N ILE A 49 -10.40 13.95 13.33
CA ILE A 49 -9.79 12.61 13.35
C ILE A 49 -9.64 12.09 11.92
N CYS A 50 -8.47 11.55 11.60
CA CYS A 50 -8.23 10.87 10.34
C CYS A 50 -8.00 9.37 10.58
N ILE A 51 -8.80 8.54 9.91
CA ILE A 51 -8.81 7.10 10.07
C ILE A 51 -8.30 6.47 8.77
N LYS A 52 -7.26 5.64 8.89
CA LYS A 52 -6.70 4.87 7.76
C LYS A 52 -7.45 3.56 7.59
N ALA A 53 -7.82 3.23 6.37
CA ALA A 53 -8.34 1.90 6.07
C ALA A 53 -7.20 0.87 6.14
N ILE A 54 -7.48 -0.29 6.72
CA ILE A 54 -6.50 -1.38 6.81
C ILE A 54 -6.78 -2.40 5.72
N CYS A 55 -5.77 -2.71 4.92
CA CYS A 55 -5.84 -3.72 3.88
C CYS A 55 -5.52 -5.11 4.46
N ALA A 56 -6.43 -5.66 5.28
CA ALA A 56 -6.16 -6.90 6.05
C ALA A 56 -5.83 -8.13 5.19
N ASN A 57 -6.31 -8.16 3.94
CA ASN A 57 -6.13 -9.29 3.02
C ASN A 57 -5.01 -9.06 1.98
N THR A 58 -4.30 -7.92 2.05
CA THR A 58 -3.22 -7.63 1.10
C THR A 58 -1.95 -8.37 1.51
N GLN A 59 -1.54 -9.31 0.67
CA GLN A 59 -0.30 -10.05 0.81
C GLN A 59 0.53 -9.83 -0.44
N VAL A 60 1.79 -9.46 -0.28
CA VAL A 60 2.75 -9.28 -1.38
C VAL A 60 3.88 -10.26 -1.20
N TYR A 61 4.19 -11.00 -2.25
CA TYR A 61 5.32 -11.89 -2.35
C TYR A 61 6.14 -11.53 -3.58
N VAL A 62 7.44 -11.45 -3.41
CA VAL A 62 8.43 -11.30 -4.48
C VAL A 62 9.52 -12.30 -4.13
N ALA A 63 9.87 -13.18 -5.07
CA ALA A 63 10.91 -14.18 -4.85
C ALA A 63 12.22 -13.52 -4.41
N ASN A 64 12.92 -14.15 -3.48
CA ASN A 64 14.22 -13.67 -3.01
C ASN A 64 15.39 -14.15 -3.89
N THR A 65 15.13 -15.00 -4.88
CA THR A 65 16.11 -15.50 -5.84
C THR A 65 15.42 -15.89 -7.15
N PHE A 66 16.07 -15.65 -8.29
CA PHE A 66 15.60 -16.09 -9.60
C PHE A 66 16.80 -16.34 -10.56
N THR A 67 16.57 -17.15 -11.59
CA THR A 67 17.57 -17.68 -12.53
C THR A 67 17.13 -17.34 -13.97
N PRO A 68 17.50 -16.17 -14.51
CA PRO A 68 17.15 -15.77 -15.87
C PRO A 68 18.05 -16.45 -16.91
N ASP A 69 17.96 -17.79 -17.03
CA ASP A 69 18.75 -18.61 -17.95
C ASP A 69 17.96 -19.06 -19.20
N GLY A 70 16.65 -18.82 -19.23
CA GLY A 70 15.76 -19.08 -20.35
C GLY A 70 15.18 -20.50 -20.37
N ASP A 71 15.27 -21.25 -19.27
CA ASP A 71 14.68 -22.59 -19.15
C ASP A 71 13.16 -22.58 -18.89
N GLY A 72 12.57 -21.41 -18.67
CA GLY A 72 11.15 -21.19 -18.36
C GLY A 72 10.82 -21.24 -16.87
N VAL A 73 11.80 -21.49 -15.99
CA VAL A 73 11.65 -21.70 -14.56
C VAL A 73 12.37 -20.59 -13.79
N ASN A 74 11.59 -19.75 -13.08
CA ASN A 74 12.15 -18.61 -12.33
C ASN A 74 12.97 -17.64 -13.19
N ASP A 75 12.64 -17.50 -14.47
CA ASP A 75 13.32 -16.58 -15.40
C ASP A 75 13.04 -15.10 -15.13
N LYS A 76 11.96 -14.82 -14.38
CA LYS A 76 11.51 -13.45 -14.13
C LYS A 76 11.22 -13.23 -12.66
N LEU A 77 11.62 -12.06 -12.18
CA LEU A 77 11.24 -11.53 -10.90
C LEU A 77 10.01 -10.63 -11.06
N PHE A 78 8.88 -11.02 -10.48
CA PHE A 78 7.63 -10.26 -10.59
C PHE A 78 6.89 -10.21 -9.25
N VAL A 79 5.93 -9.28 -9.16
CA VAL A 79 5.11 -9.09 -7.98
C VAL A 79 3.97 -10.11 -7.97
N GLN A 80 3.89 -10.91 -6.92
CA GLN A 80 2.84 -11.87 -6.67
C GLN A 80 2.06 -11.46 -5.42
N GLY A 81 0.81 -11.91 -5.30
CA GLY A 81 0.03 -11.64 -4.11
C GLY A 81 -1.48 -11.67 -4.26
N THR A 82 -2.16 -11.41 -3.15
CA THR A 82 -3.63 -11.35 -3.05
C THR A 82 -4.06 -10.03 -2.43
N GLY A 83 -5.32 -9.63 -2.65
CA GLY A 83 -5.84 -8.37 -2.11
C GLY A 83 -5.13 -7.12 -2.70
N ILE A 84 -4.54 -7.27 -3.88
CA ILE A 84 -3.89 -6.18 -4.63
C ILE A 84 -4.84 -5.76 -5.74
N ARG A 85 -5.31 -4.51 -5.71
CA ARG A 85 -6.09 -3.91 -6.79
C ARG A 85 -5.19 -3.49 -7.94
N THR A 86 -4.05 -2.88 -7.64
CA THR A 86 -3.03 -2.53 -8.63
C THR A 86 -1.67 -2.40 -7.97
N VAL A 87 -0.61 -2.75 -8.68
CA VAL A 87 0.76 -2.40 -8.32
C VAL A 87 1.02 -1.00 -8.90
N ARG A 88 1.16 0.00 -8.01
CA ARG A 88 1.43 1.37 -8.43
C ARG A 88 2.82 1.45 -9.06
N TYR A 89 3.82 0.89 -8.40
CA TYR A 89 5.15 0.70 -8.97
C TYR A 89 5.86 -0.52 -8.41
N PHE A 90 6.76 -1.08 -9.21
CA PHE A 90 7.78 -2.04 -8.82
C PHE A 90 9.13 -1.58 -9.38
N ARG A 91 10.08 -1.34 -8.48
CA ARG A 91 11.39 -0.77 -8.79
C ARG A 91 12.47 -1.65 -8.23
N ILE A 92 13.53 -1.86 -8.99
CA ILE A 92 14.69 -2.65 -8.58
C ILE A 92 15.93 -1.78 -8.73
N TYR A 93 16.79 -1.86 -7.73
CA TYR A 93 18.00 -1.06 -7.60
C TYR A 93 19.21 -1.98 -7.41
N ASN A 94 20.34 -1.62 -8.01
CA ASN A 94 21.61 -2.28 -7.71
C ASN A 94 22.16 -1.83 -6.34
N ARG A 95 23.31 -2.38 -5.93
CA ARG A 95 23.96 -2.06 -4.64
C ARG A 95 24.37 -0.60 -4.49
N TRP A 96 24.50 0.13 -5.59
CA TRP A 96 24.86 1.55 -5.62
C TRP A 96 23.65 2.48 -5.59
N GLY A 97 22.43 1.93 -5.51
CA GLY A 97 21.19 2.70 -5.54
C GLY A 97 20.77 3.16 -6.94
N GLU A 98 21.41 2.66 -8.01
CA GLU A 98 20.97 2.93 -9.38
C GLU A 98 19.71 2.12 -9.69
N LEU A 99 18.68 2.78 -10.23
CA LEU A 99 17.46 2.14 -10.71
C LEU A 99 17.77 1.31 -11.96
N VAL A 100 17.61 -0.01 -11.88
CA VAL A 100 17.91 -0.95 -12.97
C VAL A 100 16.66 -1.46 -13.68
N PHE A 101 15.51 -1.42 -13.01
CA PHE A 101 14.22 -1.82 -13.57
C PHE A 101 13.09 -1.03 -12.90
N GLU A 102 12.09 -0.63 -13.69
CA GLU A 102 10.86 -0.03 -13.20
C GLU A 102 9.65 -0.51 -14.03
N LYS A 103 8.56 -0.82 -13.33
CA LYS A 103 7.23 -1.00 -13.93
C LYS A 103 6.19 -0.26 -13.10
N ASN A 104 5.24 0.39 -13.76
CA ASN A 104 4.19 1.19 -13.10
C ASN A 104 2.80 0.71 -13.53
N ASN A 105 1.81 0.88 -12.66
CA ASN A 105 0.37 0.70 -12.92
C ASN A 105 0.02 -0.62 -13.62
N PHE A 106 0.32 -1.75 -12.98
CA PHE A 106 0.08 -3.07 -13.53
C PHE A 106 -0.61 -4.00 -12.53
N ASN A 107 -1.03 -5.18 -12.99
CA ASN A 107 -1.65 -6.19 -12.14
C ASN A 107 -0.58 -7.12 -11.56
N ALA A 108 -0.72 -7.48 -10.28
CA ALA A 108 0.10 -8.52 -9.69
C ALA A 108 -0.19 -9.90 -10.32
N ASN A 109 0.69 -10.86 -10.10
CA ASN A 109 0.62 -12.23 -10.62
C ASN A 109 0.74 -12.36 -12.15
N ASP A 110 1.31 -11.36 -12.83
CA ASP A 110 1.62 -11.40 -14.26
C ASP A 110 3.14 -11.41 -14.50
N PRO A 111 3.75 -12.56 -14.85
CA PRO A 111 5.18 -12.64 -15.15
C PRO A 111 5.63 -11.73 -16.29
N SER A 112 4.75 -11.32 -17.21
CA SER A 112 5.11 -10.41 -18.31
C SER A 112 5.50 -9.01 -17.82
N THR A 113 5.13 -8.67 -16.59
CA THR A 113 5.43 -7.39 -15.94
C THR A 113 6.70 -7.43 -15.09
N GLY A 114 7.35 -8.60 -14.99
CA GLY A 114 8.56 -8.82 -14.20
C GLY A 114 9.85 -8.41 -14.88
N TRP A 115 10.92 -8.36 -14.08
CA TRP A 115 12.28 -8.16 -14.53
C TRP A 115 12.92 -9.48 -14.95
N ASP A 116 13.58 -9.48 -16.10
CA ASP A 116 14.24 -10.64 -16.74
C ASP A 116 15.75 -10.70 -16.44
N GLY A 117 16.24 -9.95 -15.45
CA GLY A 117 17.66 -9.92 -15.12
C GLY A 117 18.53 -9.15 -16.11
N LYS A 118 17.95 -8.37 -17.05
CA LYS A 118 18.71 -7.54 -17.99
C LYS A 118 18.72 -6.07 -17.59
N VAL A 119 19.85 -5.41 -17.81
CA VAL A 119 20.01 -3.95 -17.70
C VAL A 119 20.54 -3.42 -19.02
N LYS A 120 19.80 -2.50 -19.64
CA LYS A 120 20.12 -1.96 -20.98
C LYS A 120 20.34 -3.08 -22.01
N GLY A 121 19.54 -4.14 -21.93
CA GLY A 121 19.59 -5.31 -22.81
C GLY A 121 20.71 -6.32 -22.54
N LYS A 122 21.56 -6.10 -21.52
CA LYS A 122 22.64 -7.01 -21.13
C LYS A 122 22.32 -7.74 -19.84
N ASP A 123 22.69 -9.00 -19.75
CA ASP A 123 22.49 -9.80 -18.54
C ASP A 123 23.34 -9.27 -17.39
N VAL A 124 22.74 -9.12 -16.21
CA VAL A 124 23.48 -8.73 -15.00
C VAL A 124 24.28 -9.91 -14.46
N ASN A 125 25.45 -9.62 -13.90
CA ASN A 125 26.21 -10.64 -13.18
C ASN A 125 25.45 -11.12 -11.94
N PRO A 126 25.73 -12.33 -11.45
CA PRO A 126 25.19 -12.79 -10.18
C PRO A 126 25.46 -11.80 -9.06
N GLU A 127 24.40 -11.19 -8.54
CA GLU A 127 24.45 -10.10 -7.56
C GLU A 127 23.13 -10.05 -6.79
N VAL A 128 23.12 -9.31 -5.69
CA VAL A 128 21.92 -9.01 -4.89
C VAL A 128 21.44 -7.59 -5.19
N PHE A 129 20.17 -7.46 -5.53
CA PHE A 129 19.46 -6.21 -5.80
C PHE A 129 18.45 -5.92 -4.69
N VAL A 130 18.08 -4.65 -4.54
CA VAL A 130 17.01 -4.21 -3.63
C VAL A 130 15.79 -3.86 -4.46
N TRP A 131 14.62 -4.24 -4.01
CA TRP A 131 13.37 -3.86 -4.66
C TRP A 131 12.44 -3.08 -3.73
N LEU A 132 11.69 -2.15 -4.33
CA LEU A 132 10.59 -1.41 -3.71
C LEU A 132 9.33 -1.64 -4.53
N CYS A 133 8.23 -1.95 -3.85
CA CYS A 133 6.93 -2.18 -4.47
C CYS A 133 5.85 -1.42 -3.71
N GLU A 134 5.16 -0.49 -4.36
CA GLU A 134 3.95 0.09 -3.78
C GLU A 134 2.72 -0.52 -4.44
N VAL A 135 1.84 -1.07 -3.61
CA VAL A 135 0.56 -1.65 -4.05
C VAL A 135 -0.60 -0.84 -3.51
N ILE A 136 -1.69 -0.84 -4.26
CA ILE A 136 -2.98 -0.30 -3.85
C ILE A 136 -3.89 -1.47 -3.59
N CYS A 137 -4.43 -1.55 -2.39
CA CYS A 137 -5.41 -2.58 -2.05
C CYS A 137 -6.81 -2.22 -2.57
N ASP A 138 -7.75 -3.14 -2.38
CA ASP A 138 -9.17 -2.97 -2.68
C ASP A 138 -9.80 -1.75 -1.98
N LYS A 139 -9.30 -1.38 -0.80
CA LYS A 139 -9.72 -0.18 -0.04
C LYS A 139 -9.12 1.14 -0.54
N GLY A 140 -8.29 1.10 -1.59
CA GLY A 140 -7.67 2.29 -2.18
C GLY A 140 -6.45 2.84 -1.42
N THR A 141 -6.11 2.25 -0.28
CA THR A 141 -4.93 2.63 0.51
C THR A 141 -3.66 2.06 -0.12
N GLY A 142 -2.61 2.88 -0.19
CA GLY A 142 -1.29 2.50 -0.67
C GLY A 142 -0.44 1.90 0.44
N THR A 143 0.28 0.81 0.14
CA THR A 143 1.22 0.17 1.06
C THR A 143 2.53 -0.12 0.34
N LEU A 144 3.63 0.27 0.98
CA LEU A 144 4.98 0.05 0.48
C LEU A 144 5.57 -1.24 1.06
N PHE A 145 6.04 -2.10 0.17
CA PHE A 145 6.81 -3.30 0.45
C PHE A 145 8.24 -3.12 -0.07
N LYS A 146 9.19 -3.77 0.60
CA LYS A 146 10.60 -3.75 0.22
C LYS A 146 11.25 -5.09 0.52
N GLY A 147 12.29 -5.40 -0.22
CA GLY A 147 13.09 -6.59 0.01
C GLY A 147 14.33 -6.60 -0.88
N ASN A 148 14.97 -7.75 -0.92
CA ASN A 148 16.12 -8.00 -1.77
C ASN A 148 15.90 -9.27 -2.60
N VAL A 149 16.67 -9.39 -3.67
CA VAL A 149 16.63 -10.52 -4.59
C VAL A 149 18.04 -10.84 -5.05
N ALA A 150 18.41 -12.13 -5.08
CA ALA A 150 19.63 -12.60 -5.71
C ALA A 150 19.35 -13.03 -7.16
N VAL A 151 20.18 -12.58 -8.10
CA VAL A 151 20.22 -13.12 -9.46
C VAL A 151 21.27 -14.22 -9.49
N LEU A 152 20.90 -15.41 -9.96
CA LEU A 152 21.81 -16.54 -10.17
C LEU A 152 21.89 -16.91 -11.65
N ARG A 153 22.86 -17.74 -12.01
CA ARG A 153 23.02 -18.37 -13.32
C ARG A 153 23.48 -19.80 -13.15
#